data_AF-A0A956FKM4-F1
#
_entry.id   AF-A0A956FKM4-F1
#
_cell.length_a   1.000
_cell.length_b   1.000
_cell.length_c   1.000
_cell.angle_alpha   90.00
_cell.angle_beta   90.00
_cell.angle_gamma   90.00
#
_symmetry.space_group_name_H-M   'P 1'
#
loop_
_entity.id
_entity.type
_entity.pdbx_description
1 polymer ?
#
loop_
_entity_poly.entity_id
_entity_poly.type
_entity_poly.pdbx_seq_one_letter_code
_entity_poly.pdbx_strand_id
1 'polypeptide(L)'
;MRAAPTWLAIAVLVVIGCKDDRDPPPQQASTGSSTGSDGNGSTFVAPPDMAAAESTGPGWPLPTDDDLLTCVRSCEGPWDCCPPNSAGVCPGPGYPYNYMCIQEMCVFPPCTADSDCPNAGERCLEVAGWPTCVLPCDGDEPCMAVASDQSCSATADDGSSYCFAHCSNPSVFCGAGSCDEASGKCVCTSDGQCQASWVCV
;
A
#
# COMPACT_ATOMS: atom_id res chain seq x y z
N MET A 1 13.58 27.47 53.73
CA MET A 1 14.17 28.15 52.55
C MET A 1 13.16 28.11 51.42
N ARG A 2 13.12 29.17 50.63
CA ARG A 2 11.96 29.69 49.90
C ARG A 2 11.62 28.89 48.63
N ALA A 3 10.33 28.57 48.46
CA ALA A 3 9.77 28.03 47.22
C ALA A 3 9.64 29.16 46.18
N ALA A 4 10.10 28.91 44.95
CA ALA A 4 9.96 29.83 43.82
C ALA A 4 8.64 29.55 43.08
N PRO A 5 7.86 30.57 42.69
CA PRO A 5 6.65 30.39 41.89
C PRO A 5 7.01 30.27 40.40
N THR A 6 6.65 29.14 39.80
CA THR A 6 6.69 28.91 38.35
C THR A 6 5.48 29.58 37.71
N TRP A 7 5.73 30.55 36.83
CA TRP A 7 4.69 31.26 36.08
C TRP A 7 4.26 30.43 34.87
N LEU A 8 2.97 30.10 34.80
CA LEU A 8 2.32 29.47 33.66
C LEU A 8 1.98 30.56 32.63
N ALA A 9 2.64 30.56 31.48
CA ALA A 9 2.25 31.40 30.34
C ALA A 9 1.28 30.61 29.46
N ILE A 10 0.00 31.01 29.49
CA ILE A 10 -1.04 30.48 28.61
C ILE A 10 -0.95 31.25 27.28
N ALA A 11 -0.48 30.58 26.22
CA ALA A 11 -0.54 31.10 24.86
C ALA A 11 -1.92 30.75 24.27
N VAL A 12 -2.78 31.76 24.13
CA VAL A 12 -4.06 31.63 23.43
C VAL A 12 -3.80 31.77 21.93
N LEU A 13 -3.86 30.66 21.19
CA LEU A 13 -3.81 30.66 19.73
C LEU A 13 -5.22 30.97 19.19
N VAL A 14 -5.37 32.14 18.57
CA VAL A 14 -6.58 32.53 17.84
C VAL A 14 -6.49 31.96 16.43
N VAL A 15 -7.36 31.01 16.11
CA VAL A 15 -7.52 30.49 14.74
C VAL A 15 -8.49 31.40 13.99
N ILE A 16 -7.98 32.14 13.02
CA ILE A 16 -8.78 32.93 12.08
C ILE A 16 -9.17 31.98 10.93
N GLY A 17 -10.46 31.65 10.83
CA GLY A 17 -10.99 30.86 9.73
C GLY A 17 -11.10 31.69 8.45
N CYS A 18 -10.36 31.31 7.41
CA CYS A 18 -10.62 31.77 6.04
C CYS A 18 -11.73 30.90 5.44
N LYS A 19 -12.86 31.53 5.10
CA LYS A 19 -13.93 30.92 4.32
C LYS A 19 -13.66 31.25 2.85
N ASP A 20 -13.14 30.29 2.10
CA ASP A 20 -12.98 30.39 0.65
C ASP A 20 -14.26 29.87 -0.04
N ASP A 21 -15.15 30.80 -0.40
CA ASP A 21 -16.22 30.58 -1.38
C ASP A 21 -15.59 30.42 -2.77
N ARG A 22 -15.37 29.18 -3.23
CA ARG A 22 -15.03 28.88 -4.62
C ARG A 22 -16.23 28.29 -5.36
N ASP A 23 -16.77 29.09 -6.27
CA ASP A 23 -17.73 28.68 -7.30
C ASP A 23 -17.18 27.51 -8.15
N PRO A 24 -17.99 26.48 -8.47
CA PRO A 24 -17.60 25.45 -9.41
C PRO A 24 -17.64 25.96 -10.87
N PRO A 25 -16.70 25.55 -11.73
CA PRO A 25 -16.74 25.91 -13.15
C PRO A 25 -17.90 25.23 -13.89
N PRO A 26 -18.42 25.84 -14.97
CA PRO A 26 -19.56 25.33 -15.72
C PRO A 26 -19.21 24.02 -16.46
N GLN A 27 -20.11 23.05 -16.38
CA GLN A 27 -20.04 21.78 -17.12
C GLN A 27 -20.24 22.04 -18.63
N GLN A 28 -19.22 21.75 -19.43
CA GLN A 28 -19.35 21.70 -20.88
C GLN A 28 -19.81 20.31 -21.32
N ALA A 29 -21.05 20.21 -21.78
CA ALA A 29 -21.52 19.09 -22.57
C ALA A 29 -20.79 19.06 -23.92
N SER A 30 -20.14 17.94 -24.22
CA SER A 30 -19.58 17.68 -25.56
C SER A 30 -20.24 16.46 -26.15
N THR A 31 -21.21 16.71 -27.03
CA THR A 31 -21.80 15.75 -27.95
C THR A 31 -20.91 15.67 -29.19
N GLY A 32 -20.42 14.48 -29.54
CA GLY A 32 -19.61 14.28 -30.75
C GLY A 32 -19.65 12.84 -31.21
N SER A 33 -20.63 12.50 -32.05
CA SER A 33 -20.62 11.29 -32.88
C SER A 33 -19.63 11.45 -34.02
N SER A 34 -18.83 10.42 -34.32
CA SER A 34 -18.26 10.19 -35.66
C SER A 34 -17.85 8.73 -35.82
N THR A 35 -18.56 8.09 -36.75
CA THR A 35 -18.33 6.78 -37.35
C THR A 35 -17.07 6.79 -38.21
N GLY A 36 -16.27 5.72 -38.18
CA GLY A 36 -15.15 5.52 -39.10
C GLY A 36 -14.60 4.10 -38.99
N SER A 37 -15.09 3.21 -39.86
CA SER A 37 -14.47 1.93 -40.16
C SER A 37 -13.43 2.14 -41.24
N ASP A 38 -12.21 1.64 -41.05
CA ASP A 38 -11.32 1.21 -42.14
C ASP A 38 -10.34 0.18 -41.58
N GLY A 39 -10.35 -1.00 -42.19
CA GLY A 39 -9.47 -2.10 -41.85
C GLY A 39 -8.08 -1.91 -42.43
N ASN A 40 -7.07 -2.37 -41.70
CA ASN A 40 -5.79 -2.71 -42.29
C ASN A 40 -5.27 -3.99 -41.64
N GLY A 41 -5.28 -5.07 -42.42
CA GLY A 41 -4.74 -6.37 -42.03
C GLY A 41 -3.23 -6.29 -41.95
N SER A 42 -2.68 -6.44 -40.75
CA SER A 42 -1.27 -6.68 -40.53
C SER A 42 -1.11 -8.17 -40.20
N THR A 43 -0.40 -8.88 -41.06
CA THR A 43 -0.02 -10.27 -40.87
C THR A 43 0.91 -10.35 -39.67
N PHE A 44 0.36 -10.67 -38.49
CA PHE A 44 1.16 -11.00 -37.32
C PHE A 44 1.85 -12.34 -37.57
N VAL A 45 3.17 -12.29 -37.72
CA VAL A 45 4.03 -13.46 -37.54
C VAL A 45 3.97 -13.81 -36.06
N ALA A 46 3.39 -14.96 -35.73
CA ALA A 46 3.35 -15.48 -34.37
C ALA A 46 4.79 -15.56 -33.82
N PRO A 47 5.10 -14.95 -32.67
CA PRO A 47 6.36 -15.24 -31.98
C PRO A 47 6.38 -16.74 -31.61
N PRO A 48 7.55 -17.37 -31.56
CA PRO A 48 7.67 -18.76 -31.11
C PRO A 48 7.05 -18.89 -29.71
N ASP A 49 6.29 -19.96 -29.51
CA ASP A 49 5.75 -20.45 -28.24
C ASP A 49 6.76 -20.26 -27.09
N MET A 50 6.67 -19.12 -26.41
CA MET A 50 7.23 -18.99 -25.08
C MET A 50 6.21 -19.68 -24.19
N ALA A 51 6.47 -20.96 -23.92
CA ALA A 51 5.73 -21.74 -22.94
C ALA A 51 5.51 -20.85 -21.72
N ALA A 52 4.24 -20.57 -21.40
CA ALA A 52 3.88 -19.95 -20.14
C ALA A 52 4.59 -20.75 -19.05
N ALA A 53 5.54 -20.12 -18.36
CA ALA A 53 6.16 -20.73 -17.21
C ALA A 53 5.02 -20.96 -16.22
N GLU A 54 4.57 -22.21 -16.11
CA GLU A 54 3.63 -22.60 -15.06
C GLU A 54 4.24 -22.12 -13.76
N SER A 55 3.57 -21.19 -13.10
CA SER A 55 4.01 -20.65 -11.83
C SER A 55 3.93 -21.79 -10.81
N THR A 56 5.01 -22.56 -10.68
CA THR A 56 5.18 -23.59 -9.65
C THR A 56 5.51 -22.97 -8.30
N GLY A 57 5.20 -21.68 -8.10
CA GLY A 57 5.27 -21.05 -6.80
C GLY A 57 4.34 -21.77 -5.83
N PRO A 58 4.62 -21.74 -4.52
CA PRO A 58 3.68 -22.24 -3.53
C PRO A 58 2.34 -21.53 -3.76
N GLY A 59 1.24 -22.30 -3.80
CA GLY A 59 -0.10 -21.75 -3.93
C GLY A 59 -0.49 -21.08 -2.61
N TRP A 60 -0.05 -19.83 -2.42
CA TRP A 60 -0.47 -19.02 -1.29
C TRP A 60 -1.94 -18.62 -1.53
N PRO A 61 -2.86 -18.97 -0.61
CA PRO A 61 -4.27 -18.62 -0.77
C PRO A 61 -4.39 -17.11 -0.74
N LEU A 62 -4.99 -16.47 -1.77
CA LEU A 62 -5.25 -15.02 -1.79
C LEU A 62 -5.95 -14.58 -0.49
N PRO A 63 -5.73 -13.33 0.01
CA PRO A 63 -6.53 -12.86 1.12
C PRO A 63 -7.97 -12.98 0.69
N THR A 64 -8.82 -13.50 1.57
CA THR A 64 -10.23 -13.51 1.20
C THR A 64 -10.69 -12.06 1.10
N ASP A 65 -11.66 -11.78 0.22
CA ASP A 65 -12.14 -10.40 -0.05
C ASP A 65 -12.58 -9.64 1.23
N ASP A 66 -12.78 -10.35 2.34
CA ASP A 66 -13.13 -9.80 3.64
C ASP A 66 -11.91 -9.33 4.47
N ASP A 67 -10.69 -9.82 4.16
CA ASP A 67 -9.53 -9.69 5.05
C ASP A 67 -8.59 -8.54 4.70
N LEU A 68 -8.62 -8.03 3.47
CA LEU A 68 -7.56 -7.15 3.00
C LEU A 68 -7.98 -6.05 2.03
N LEU A 69 -9.16 -5.44 2.27
CA LEU A 69 -9.76 -4.27 1.59
C LEU A 69 -8.77 -3.15 1.24
N THR A 70 -7.81 -3.35 0.36
CA THR A 70 -6.69 -2.46 0.07
C THR A 70 -6.53 -2.36 -1.43
N CYS A 71 -6.21 -1.17 -1.93
CA CYS A 71 -5.90 -1.04 -3.35
C CYS A 71 -4.57 -1.76 -3.60
N VAL A 72 -4.60 -2.79 -4.45
CA VAL A 72 -3.41 -3.51 -4.91
C VAL A 72 -3.25 -3.30 -6.41
N ARG A 73 -2.01 -3.03 -6.84
CA ARG A 73 -1.71 -2.85 -8.27
C ARG A 73 -1.77 -4.20 -8.99
N SER A 74 -2.46 -4.24 -10.13
CA SER A 74 -2.43 -5.42 -11.01
C SER A 74 -1.09 -5.53 -11.74
N CYS A 75 -0.67 -6.74 -12.04
CA CYS A 75 0.57 -7.05 -12.77
C CYS A 75 0.40 -8.20 -13.74
N GLU A 76 1.13 -8.18 -14.84
CA GLU A 76 1.30 -9.32 -15.75
C GLU A 76 2.59 -10.08 -15.42
N GLY A 77 3.58 -9.39 -14.86
CA GLY A 77 4.80 -9.98 -14.34
C GLY A 77 5.46 -9.14 -13.24
N PRO A 78 6.54 -9.64 -12.62
CA PRO A 78 7.22 -8.95 -11.51
C PRO A 78 7.68 -7.51 -11.85
N TRP A 79 7.97 -7.23 -13.12
CA TRP A 79 8.37 -5.89 -13.56
C TRP A 79 7.24 -4.85 -13.46
N ASP A 80 5.98 -5.27 -13.47
CA ASP A 80 4.83 -4.38 -13.35
C ASP A 80 4.63 -3.90 -11.91
N CYS A 81 5.17 -4.62 -10.93
CA CYS A 81 5.14 -4.19 -9.53
C CYS A 81 6.14 -3.10 -9.20
N CYS A 82 6.97 -2.72 -10.15
CA CYS A 82 7.94 -1.66 -9.96
C CYS A 82 7.35 -0.29 -10.30
N PRO A 83 7.62 0.74 -9.47
CA PRO A 83 7.21 2.10 -9.79
C PRO A 83 7.83 2.58 -11.11
N PRO A 84 7.13 3.45 -11.86
CA PRO A 84 7.71 4.12 -13.02
C PRO A 84 8.96 4.92 -12.59
N ASN A 85 10.00 4.90 -13.44
CA ASN A 85 11.35 5.44 -13.19
C ASN A 85 12.25 4.61 -12.24
N SER A 86 11.83 3.39 -11.85
CA SER A 86 12.69 2.41 -11.15
C SER A 86 13.43 1.46 -12.12
N ALA A 87 13.42 1.77 -13.41
CA ALA A 87 13.97 0.93 -14.46
C ALA A 87 15.47 0.64 -14.24
N GLY A 88 15.83 -0.64 -14.14
CA GLY A 88 17.20 -1.12 -13.86
C GLY A 88 17.46 -1.51 -12.40
N VAL A 89 16.56 -1.16 -11.47
CA VAL A 89 16.65 -1.57 -10.05
C VAL A 89 15.78 -2.81 -9.76
N CYS A 90 14.82 -3.10 -10.65
CA CYS A 90 14.00 -4.31 -10.59
C CYS A 90 14.47 -5.34 -11.61
N PRO A 91 15.44 -6.17 -11.21
CA PRO A 91 15.20 -7.60 -11.12
C PRO A 91 15.93 -8.22 -9.91
N GLY A 92 15.18 -8.69 -8.90
CA GLY A 92 15.73 -9.35 -7.71
C GLY A 92 16.38 -8.40 -6.69
N PRO A 93 17.05 -8.94 -5.66
CA PRO A 93 16.46 -9.24 -4.35
C PRO A 93 16.53 -8.07 -3.33
N GLY A 94 16.40 -6.80 -3.77
CA GLY A 94 16.86 -5.73 -2.88
C GLY A 94 16.21 -4.35 -2.86
N TYR A 95 15.25 -3.95 -3.72
CA TYR A 95 14.68 -2.59 -3.55
C TYR A 95 13.38 -2.29 -4.36
N PRO A 96 12.45 -1.46 -3.83
CA PRO A 96 12.44 -0.90 -2.48
C PRO A 96 12.10 -1.95 -1.44
N TYR A 97 11.03 -2.72 -1.70
CA TYR A 97 10.62 -3.88 -0.93
C TYR A 97 9.74 -4.75 -1.84
N ASN A 98 10.31 -5.86 -2.29
CA ASN A 98 9.72 -7.20 -2.30
C ASN A 98 8.37 -7.48 -3.01
N TYR A 99 7.76 -6.59 -3.78
CA TYR A 99 6.51 -6.97 -4.46
C TYR A 99 6.73 -8.11 -5.47
N MET A 100 6.03 -9.23 -5.28
CA MET A 100 5.91 -10.33 -6.22
C MET A 100 4.59 -10.19 -6.99
N CYS A 101 4.61 -10.54 -8.28
CA CYS A 101 3.38 -10.70 -9.04
C CYS A 101 2.79 -12.09 -8.75
N ILE A 102 1.82 -12.16 -7.83
CA ILE A 102 1.15 -13.39 -7.44
C ILE A 102 -0.31 -13.25 -7.83
N GLN A 103 -0.79 -14.14 -8.71
CA GLN A 103 -2.16 -14.11 -9.24
C GLN A 103 -2.55 -12.73 -9.82
N GLU A 104 -1.67 -12.18 -10.66
CA GLU A 104 -1.86 -10.88 -11.31
C GLU A 104 -1.91 -9.68 -10.34
N MET A 105 -1.44 -9.84 -9.10
CA MET A 105 -1.39 -8.78 -8.09
C MET A 105 0.01 -8.57 -7.51
N CYS A 106 0.36 -7.31 -7.31
CA CYS A 106 1.59 -6.91 -6.65
C CYS A 106 1.46 -6.97 -5.14
N VAL A 107 1.91 -8.08 -4.55
CA VAL A 107 1.87 -8.32 -3.11
C VAL A 107 3.27 -8.48 -2.53
N PHE A 108 3.48 -8.18 -1.25
CA PHE A 108 4.74 -8.55 -0.60
C PHE A 108 4.94 -10.08 -0.66
N PRO A 109 6.18 -10.58 -0.75
CA PRO A 109 6.41 -12.00 -0.81
C PRO A 109 6.07 -12.56 0.57
N PRO A 110 5.32 -13.66 0.63
CA PRO A 110 5.12 -14.35 1.87
C PRO A 110 6.48 -14.87 2.38
N CYS A 111 6.71 -14.71 3.68
CA CYS A 111 7.81 -15.37 4.35
C CYS A 111 7.38 -16.79 4.77
N THR A 112 8.34 -17.69 4.98
CA THR A 112 8.07 -19.04 5.53
C THR A 112 8.73 -19.25 6.89
N ALA A 113 9.77 -18.47 7.19
CA ALA A 113 10.47 -18.44 8.46
C ALA A 113 11.05 -17.04 8.74
N ASP A 114 11.41 -16.77 10.00
CA ASP A 114 12.05 -15.50 10.41
C ASP A 114 13.34 -15.21 9.61
N SER A 115 14.04 -16.24 9.13
CA SER A 115 15.25 -16.08 8.30
C SER A 115 14.99 -15.52 6.90
N ASP A 116 13.74 -15.51 6.44
CA ASP A 116 13.35 -14.97 5.14
C ASP A 116 13.17 -13.46 5.20
N CYS A 117 13.11 -12.88 6.42
CA CYS A 117 12.91 -11.45 6.60
C CYS A 117 14.21 -10.67 6.43
N PRO A 118 14.22 -9.65 5.55
CA PRO A 118 15.45 -8.97 5.14
C PRO A 118 16.02 -8.05 6.23
N ASN A 119 15.17 -7.51 7.12
CA ASN A 119 15.61 -6.57 8.13
C ASN A 119 15.85 -7.25 9.47
N ALA A 120 16.91 -6.82 10.16
CA ALA A 120 17.24 -7.35 11.48
C ALA A 120 16.11 -7.06 12.48
N GLY A 121 15.66 -8.11 13.17
CA GLY A 121 14.59 -8.03 14.17
C GLY A 121 13.18 -8.27 13.61
N GLU A 122 13.02 -8.32 12.28
CA GLU A 122 11.76 -8.78 11.69
C GLU A 122 11.53 -10.27 11.96
N ARG A 123 10.26 -10.63 12.04
CA ARG A 123 9.80 -12.01 12.20
C ARG A 123 8.72 -12.30 11.17
N CYS A 124 8.63 -13.56 10.78
CA CYS A 124 7.59 -14.03 9.90
C CYS A 124 6.35 -14.39 10.71
N LEU A 125 5.35 -13.50 10.73
CA LEU A 125 4.11 -13.69 11.48
C LEU A 125 2.92 -13.70 10.52
N GLU A 126 1.88 -14.47 10.84
CA GLU A 126 0.61 -14.40 10.10
C GLU A 126 -0.13 -13.11 10.47
N VAL A 127 -0.50 -12.33 9.45
CA VAL A 127 -1.29 -11.11 9.55
C VAL A 127 -2.49 -11.27 8.64
N ALA A 128 -3.68 -11.43 9.19
CA ALA A 128 -4.91 -11.69 8.44
C ALA A 128 -4.79 -12.95 7.53
N GLY A 129 -4.20 -14.03 8.05
CA GLY A 129 -3.97 -15.28 7.34
C GLY A 129 -2.75 -15.28 6.43
N TRP A 130 -1.97 -14.19 6.42
CA TRP A 130 -0.83 -14.01 5.52
C TRP A 130 0.51 -13.95 6.23
N PRO A 131 1.45 -14.86 5.91
CA PRO A 131 2.76 -14.80 6.51
C PRO A 131 3.52 -13.59 5.97
N THR A 132 3.74 -12.61 6.86
CA THR A 132 4.30 -11.30 6.55
C THR A 132 5.50 -11.04 7.45
N CYS A 133 6.59 -10.50 6.88
CA CYS A 133 7.69 -9.99 7.67
C CYS A 133 7.27 -8.70 8.36
N VAL A 134 7.18 -8.74 9.69
CA VAL A 134 6.82 -7.60 10.52
C VAL A 134 7.87 -7.41 11.60
N LEU A 135 8.03 -6.19 12.10
CA LEU A 135 8.89 -5.89 13.24
C LEU A 135 8.07 -5.99 14.53
N PRO A 136 8.25 -7.03 15.37
CA PRO A 136 7.54 -7.14 16.63
C PRO A 136 7.97 -6.03 17.59
N CYS A 137 7.07 -5.63 18.49
CA CYS A 137 7.31 -4.53 19.40
C CYS A 137 6.58 -4.70 20.74
N ASP A 138 7.11 -4.04 21.78
CA ASP A 138 6.52 -3.93 23.12
C ASP A 138 6.47 -2.45 23.55
N GLY A 139 5.88 -1.63 22.68
CA GLY A 139 5.83 -0.17 22.79
C GLY A 139 6.41 0.55 21.56
N ASP A 140 6.21 1.87 21.50
CA ASP A 140 6.49 2.67 20.29
C ASP A 140 7.99 2.89 20.03
N GLU A 141 8.86 2.77 21.04
CA GLU A 141 10.30 3.03 20.92
C GLU A 141 10.97 2.26 19.77
N PRO A 142 10.86 0.92 19.66
CA PRO A 142 11.44 0.16 18.55
C PRO A 142 10.89 0.58 17.18
N CYS A 143 9.62 0.99 17.11
CA CYS A 143 9.00 1.39 15.84
C CYS A 143 9.48 2.76 15.38
N MET A 144 9.57 3.72 16.31
CA MET A 144 10.11 5.06 16.04
C MET A 144 11.60 5.04 15.66
N ALA A 145 12.34 4.01 16.08
CA ALA A 145 13.72 3.82 15.66
C ALA A 145 13.85 3.41 14.18
N VAL A 146 12.82 2.78 13.62
CA VAL A 146 12.74 2.46 12.18
C VAL A 146 12.26 3.66 11.39
N ALA A 147 11.10 4.21 11.78
CA ALA A 147 10.53 5.38 11.14
C ALA A 147 9.65 6.15 12.13
N SER A 148 9.77 7.49 12.13
CA SER A 148 9.11 8.36 13.10
C SER A 148 7.58 8.34 13.03
N ASP A 149 7.03 7.78 11.96
CA ASP A 149 5.60 7.65 11.68
C ASP A 149 5.01 6.29 12.08
N GLN A 150 5.83 5.34 12.53
CA GLN A 150 5.38 4.02 12.99
C GLN A 150 5.09 3.99 14.50
N SER A 151 4.11 3.18 14.89
CA SER A 151 3.75 2.89 16.27
C SER A 151 3.56 1.39 16.49
N CYS A 152 3.65 0.95 17.74
CA CYS A 152 3.44 -0.44 18.12
C CYS A 152 1.96 -0.71 18.39
N SER A 153 1.19 -0.85 17.30
CA SER A 153 -0.26 -0.70 17.36
C SER A 153 -1.02 -1.73 16.54
N ALA A 154 -0.37 -2.41 15.61
CA ALA A 154 -1.00 -3.50 14.87
C ALA A 154 -0.76 -4.83 15.58
N THR A 155 -1.63 -5.80 15.31
CA THR A 155 -1.64 -7.12 15.96
C THR A 155 -1.66 -8.21 14.90
N ALA A 156 -0.73 -9.16 15.00
CA ALA A 156 -0.69 -10.37 14.19
C ALA A 156 -1.74 -11.39 14.68
N ASP A 157 -1.98 -12.45 13.92
CA ASP A 157 -3.00 -13.45 14.21
C ASP A 157 -2.71 -14.25 15.49
N ASP A 158 -1.43 -14.34 15.89
CA ASP A 158 -1.00 -14.95 17.14
C ASP A 158 -1.15 -14.03 18.37
N GLY A 159 -1.63 -12.81 18.18
CA GLY A 159 -1.81 -11.78 19.22
C GLY A 159 -0.57 -10.94 19.49
N SER A 160 0.55 -11.17 18.79
CA SER A 160 1.76 -10.36 18.92
C SER A 160 1.57 -8.97 18.33
N SER A 161 2.03 -7.93 19.03
CA SER A 161 2.07 -6.57 18.49
C SER A 161 3.24 -6.38 17.54
N TYR A 162 3.04 -5.58 16.49
CA TYR A 162 4.09 -5.23 15.54
C TYR A 162 4.01 -3.75 15.10
N CYS A 163 5.12 -3.24 14.57
CA CYS A 163 5.25 -1.87 14.12
C CYS A 163 4.43 -1.61 12.86
N PHE A 164 3.60 -0.59 12.90
CA PHE A 164 2.68 -0.23 11.81
C PHE A 164 2.54 1.29 11.68
N ALA A 165 2.50 1.77 10.44
CA ALA A 165 2.28 3.18 10.14
C ALA A 165 0.78 3.43 9.90
N HIS A 166 0.15 4.16 10.81
CA HIS A 166 -1.28 4.48 10.71
C HIS A 166 -1.55 5.45 9.57
N CYS A 167 -2.60 5.23 8.80
CA CYS A 167 -3.04 6.13 7.75
C CYS A 167 -3.51 7.51 8.25
N SER A 168 -3.80 7.64 9.54
CA SER A 168 -4.08 8.94 10.18
C SER A 168 -2.82 9.80 10.31
N ASN A 169 -1.63 9.21 10.14
CA ASN A 169 -0.39 9.94 10.04
C ASN A 169 -0.31 10.63 8.66
N PRO A 170 -0.07 11.96 8.59
CA PRO A 170 -0.04 12.69 7.33
C PRO A 170 1.08 12.25 6.36
N SER A 171 2.06 11.48 6.83
CA SER A 171 3.11 10.89 5.99
C SER A 171 2.68 9.61 5.29
N VAL A 172 1.60 8.96 5.75
CA VAL A 172 1.05 7.74 5.16
C VAL A 172 -0.01 8.12 4.13
N PHE A 173 0.26 7.83 2.87
CA PHE A 173 -0.65 8.11 1.76
C PHE A 173 -1.41 6.85 1.38
N CYS A 174 -2.74 6.83 1.56
CA CYS A 174 -3.60 5.70 1.18
C CYS A 174 -3.82 5.54 -0.32
N GLY A 175 -3.05 6.22 -1.16
CA GLY A 175 -3.29 6.19 -2.59
C GLY A 175 -4.65 6.80 -2.89
N ALA A 176 -5.50 5.99 -3.50
CA ALA A 176 -6.88 6.36 -3.80
C ALA A 176 -7.90 5.74 -2.81
N GLY A 177 -7.45 4.86 -1.90
CA GLY A 177 -8.27 4.38 -0.78
C GLY A 177 -8.52 5.46 0.28
N SER A 178 -9.35 5.13 1.25
CA SER A 178 -9.66 5.95 2.43
C SER A 178 -8.96 5.41 3.67
N CYS A 179 -8.56 6.29 4.58
CA CYS A 179 -8.09 5.85 5.89
C CYS A 179 -9.28 5.36 6.73
N ASP A 180 -9.26 4.11 7.18
CA ASP A 180 -10.15 3.64 8.24
C ASP A 180 -9.57 4.04 9.60
N GLU A 181 -10.16 5.06 10.22
CA GLU A 181 -9.71 5.57 11.53
C GLU A 181 -9.79 4.53 12.65
N ALA A 182 -10.63 3.50 12.51
CA ALA A 182 -10.77 2.47 13.55
C ALA A 182 -9.58 1.51 13.56
N SER A 183 -9.16 1.02 12.40
CA SER A 183 -8.00 0.11 12.26
C SER A 183 -6.69 0.83 12.01
N GLY A 184 -6.73 2.10 11.59
CA GLY A 184 -5.56 2.84 11.10
C GLY A 184 -5.05 2.37 9.75
N LYS A 185 -5.81 1.53 9.03
CA LYS A 185 -5.42 0.96 7.73
C LYS A 185 -6.01 1.77 6.57
N CYS A 186 -5.28 1.81 5.46
CA CYS A 186 -5.82 2.29 4.21
C CYS A 186 -6.77 1.25 3.64
N VAL A 187 -8.05 1.60 3.49
CA VAL A 187 -9.08 0.70 2.99
C VAL A 187 -9.71 1.16 1.66
N CYS A 188 -10.23 0.24 0.88
CA CYS A 188 -11.11 0.51 -0.26
C CYS A 188 -12.39 -0.35 -0.15
N THR A 189 -13.49 0.12 -0.73
CA THR A 189 -14.78 -0.60 -0.76
C THR A 189 -15.21 -0.96 -2.18
N SER A 190 -14.43 -0.53 -3.18
CA SER A 190 -14.67 -0.83 -4.60
C SER A 190 -13.46 -0.41 -5.44
N ASP A 191 -13.24 -1.07 -6.57
CA ASP A 191 -12.21 -0.70 -7.56
C ASP A 191 -12.26 0.75 -8.02
N GLY A 192 -13.46 1.36 -8.02
CA GLY A 192 -13.63 2.77 -8.37
C GLY A 192 -12.95 3.76 -7.41
N GLN A 193 -12.53 3.29 -6.24
CA GLN A 193 -11.70 4.04 -5.30
C GLN A 193 -10.21 3.81 -5.54
N CYS A 194 -9.79 2.91 -6.41
CA CYS A 194 -8.39 2.67 -6.67
C CYS A 194 -7.89 3.47 -7.89
N GLN A 195 -6.58 3.71 -7.99
CA GLN A 195 -6.00 4.36 -9.17
C GLN A 195 -6.17 3.45 -10.41
N ALA A 196 -6.09 4.02 -11.61
CA ALA A 196 -6.11 3.22 -12.83
C ALA A 196 -5.05 2.10 -12.76
N SER A 197 -5.42 0.86 -13.07
CA SER A 197 -4.63 -0.39 -12.91
C SER A 197 -4.44 -0.93 -11.49
N TRP A 198 -5.27 -0.48 -10.55
CA TRP A 198 -5.35 -1.02 -9.20
C TRP A 198 -6.75 -1.61 -8.97
N VAL A 199 -6.80 -2.72 -8.23
CA VAL A 199 -8.03 -3.41 -7.83
C VAL A 199 -8.17 -3.32 -6.32
N CYS A 200 -9.41 -3.25 -5.86
CA CYS A 200 -9.73 -3.37 -4.46
C CYS A 200 -9.90 -4.86 -4.14
N VAL A 201 -8.96 -5.41 -3.36
CA VAL A 201 -9.00 -6.77 -2.83
C VAL A 201 -9.09 -6.74 -1.32
#